data_AF-A0A1H5IKM3-F1
#
_entry.id   AF-A0A1H5IKM3-F1
#
_cell.length_a   1.000
_cell.length_b   1.000
_cell.length_c   1.000
_cell.angle_alpha   90.00
_cell.angle_beta   90.00
_cell.angle_gamma   90.00
#
_symmetry.space_group_name_H-M   'P 1'
#
loop_
_entity.id
_entity.type
_entity.pdbx_description
1 polymer ?
#
loop_
_entity_poly.entity_id
_entity_poly.type
_entity_poly.pdbx_seq_one_letter_code
_entity_poly.pdbx_strand_id
1 'polypeptide(L)'
;MAGSNGKQKTVRDMILSLGLIGIAAAIVYIFIPHSDHAPDVKRVDYRVELLTARRAAPYPVAAPEGLPASWKATSVRFDGAAFNAWHLGFSAPGGQYVQIEQSTQKPADFIDTASQGGAATKTTQTIDGHTWTRYTGGRYDALVLADKGSTTVVAGTGSFAQLTEMAQALKTK
;
A
#
# COMPACT_ATOMS: atom_id res chain seq x y z
N MET A 1 13.05 71.96 -16.08
CA MET A 1 12.36 70.82 -16.71
C MET A 1 12.50 69.61 -15.79
N ALA A 2 11.39 69.16 -15.18
CA ALA A 2 11.29 67.97 -14.31
C ALA A 2 10.36 66.95 -15.00
N GLY A 3 10.47 65.64 -14.85
CA GLY A 3 11.21 64.84 -13.89
C GLY A 3 11.28 63.36 -14.32
N SER A 4 12.08 62.59 -13.59
CA SER A 4 12.41 61.19 -13.86
C SER A 4 11.23 60.25 -13.55
N ASN A 5 10.44 59.90 -14.55
CA ASN A 5 9.28 58.99 -14.40
C ASN A 5 9.53 57.54 -14.89
N GLY A 6 10.77 57.15 -15.17
CA GLY A 6 11.10 55.82 -15.72
C GLY A 6 11.13 54.69 -14.69
N LYS A 7 11.67 54.92 -13.48
CA LYS A 7 11.87 53.87 -12.46
C LYS A 7 10.62 53.48 -11.68
N GLN A 8 9.68 54.41 -11.48
CA GLN A 8 8.41 54.11 -10.79
C GLN A 8 7.47 53.26 -11.65
N LYS A 9 7.54 53.40 -12.98
CA LYS A 9 6.74 52.57 -13.90
C LYS A 9 7.16 51.11 -13.83
N THR A 10 8.46 50.82 -13.91
CA THR A 10 8.96 49.44 -13.83
C THR A 10 8.69 48.77 -12.48
N VAL A 11 8.83 49.49 -11.36
CA VAL A 11 8.50 48.93 -10.03
C VAL A 11 7.00 48.70 -9.89
N ARG A 12 6.16 49.65 -10.35
CA ARG A 12 4.70 49.51 -10.33
C ARG A 12 4.25 48.35 -11.23
N ASP A 13 4.83 48.21 -12.40
CA ASP A 13 4.52 47.15 -13.35
C ASP A 13 5.01 45.78 -12.84
N MET A 14 6.15 45.72 -12.12
CA MET A 14 6.58 44.50 -11.43
C MET A 14 5.65 44.10 -10.28
N ILE A 15 5.16 45.06 -9.50
CA ILE A 15 4.21 44.78 -8.42
C ILE A 15 2.86 44.31 -9.01
N LEU A 16 2.42 44.93 -10.11
CA LEU A 16 1.21 44.52 -10.82
C LEU A 16 1.34 43.13 -11.45
N SER A 17 2.50 42.81 -12.06
CA SER A 17 2.74 41.48 -12.62
C SER A 17 2.85 40.40 -11.54
N LEU A 18 3.50 40.70 -10.41
CA LEU A 18 3.58 39.80 -9.27
C LEU A 18 2.19 39.56 -8.65
N GLY A 19 1.38 40.62 -8.53
CA GLY A 19 -0.01 40.51 -8.09
C GLY A 19 -0.85 39.65 -9.03
N LEU A 20 -0.71 39.84 -10.34
CA LEU A 20 -1.41 39.05 -11.35
C LEU A 20 -1.04 37.56 -11.29
N ILE A 21 0.25 37.26 -11.17
CA ILE A 21 0.74 35.88 -11.01
C ILE A 21 0.25 35.28 -9.68
N GLY A 22 0.24 36.06 -8.60
CA GLY A 22 -0.30 35.63 -7.31
C GLY A 22 -1.79 35.31 -7.36
N ILE A 23 -2.59 36.12 -8.07
CA ILE A 23 -4.02 35.85 -8.29
C ILE A 23 -4.20 34.58 -9.12
N ALA A 24 -3.42 34.41 -10.19
CA ALA A 24 -3.47 33.19 -11.00
C ALA A 24 -3.11 31.94 -10.17
N ALA A 25 -2.08 32.03 -9.32
CA ALA A 25 -1.68 30.96 -8.42
C ALA A 25 -2.77 30.66 -7.37
N ALA A 26 -3.43 31.69 -6.82
CA ALA A 26 -4.54 31.53 -5.87
C ALA A 26 -5.77 30.89 -6.53
N ILE A 27 -6.07 31.24 -7.79
CA ILE A 27 -7.14 30.60 -8.57
C ILE A 27 -6.79 29.12 -8.76
N VAL A 28 -5.59 28.81 -9.26
CA VAL A 28 -5.14 27.41 -9.43
C VAL A 28 -5.20 26.66 -8.11
N TYR A 29 -4.79 27.28 -7.01
CA TYR A 29 -4.86 26.70 -5.67
C TYR A 29 -6.30 26.39 -5.23
N ILE A 30 -7.25 27.31 -5.42
CA ILE A 30 -8.67 27.09 -5.10
C ILE A 30 -9.28 25.97 -5.97
N PHE A 31 -8.86 25.86 -7.23
CA PHE A 31 -9.34 24.82 -8.15
C PHE A 31 -8.67 23.46 -7.95
N ILE A 32 -7.51 23.39 -7.29
CA ILE A 32 -6.96 22.13 -6.81
C ILE A 32 -7.80 21.70 -5.61
N PRO A 33 -8.51 20.56 -5.68
CA PRO A 33 -9.28 20.07 -4.55
C PRO A 33 -8.33 19.77 -3.38
N HIS A 34 -8.34 20.65 -2.39
CA HIS A 34 -7.68 20.46 -1.10
C HIS A 34 -8.59 19.61 -0.22
N SER A 35 -8.70 18.33 -0.56
CA SER A 35 -9.32 17.37 0.34
C SER A 35 -8.32 17.06 1.46
N ASP A 36 -8.51 17.71 2.62
CA ASP A 36 -7.88 17.36 3.92
C ASP A 36 -8.33 15.99 4.46
N HIS A 37 -9.08 15.25 3.64
CA HIS A 37 -9.50 13.89 3.90
C HIS A 37 -8.75 12.98 2.93
N ALA A 38 -7.95 12.07 3.48
CA ALA A 38 -7.38 10.97 2.71
C ALA A 38 -8.48 10.39 1.81
N PRO A 39 -8.24 10.24 0.49
CA PRO A 39 -9.28 9.83 -0.45
C PRO A 39 -10.01 8.62 0.11
N ASP A 40 -11.33 8.65 0.11
CA ASP A 40 -12.13 7.53 0.62
C ASP A 40 -11.79 6.30 -0.23
N VAL A 41 -10.89 5.47 0.29
CA VAL A 41 -10.39 4.30 -0.40
C VAL A 41 -11.58 3.40 -0.66
N LYS A 42 -12.00 3.32 -1.92
CA LYS A 42 -13.15 2.51 -2.34
C LYS A 42 -12.88 1.07 -1.92
N ARG A 43 -13.67 0.58 -0.95
CA ARG A 43 -13.57 -0.80 -0.49
C ARG A 43 -13.94 -1.74 -1.63
N VAL A 44 -13.02 -2.61 -1.99
CA VAL A 44 -13.25 -3.70 -2.93
C VAL A 44 -13.82 -4.89 -2.15
N ASP A 45 -14.92 -5.47 -2.64
CA ASP A 45 -15.37 -6.78 -2.17
C ASP A 45 -14.51 -7.85 -2.84
N TYR A 46 -13.86 -8.68 -2.04
CA TYR A 46 -12.95 -9.73 -2.50
C TYR A 46 -13.52 -11.14 -2.32
N ARG A 47 -14.77 -11.27 -1.86
CA ARG A 47 -15.36 -12.57 -1.49
C ARG A 47 -15.48 -13.52 -2.69
N VAL A 48 -15.84 -13.00 -3.86
CA VAL A 48 -16.02 -13.81 -5.08
C VAL A 48 -14.67 -14.34 -5.56
N GLU A 49 -13.66 -13.48 -5.60
CA GLU A 49 -12.29 -13.80 -5.99
C GLU A 49 -11.66 -14.76 -4.99
N LEU A 50 -11.88 -14.57 -3.69
CA LEU A 50 -11.41 -15.48 -2.65
C LEU A 50 -12.01 -16.87 -2.81
N LEU A 51 -13.32 -16.99 -3.03
CA LEU A 51 -13.97 -18.27 -3.26
C LEU A 51 -13.44 -18.96 -4.53
N THR A 52 -13.15 -18.18 -5.57
CA THR A 52 -12.55 -18.69 -6.81
C THR A 52 -11.13 -19.18 -6.57
N ALA A 53 -10.29 -18.39 -5.90
CA ALA A 53 -8.93 -18.73 -5.54
C ALA A 53 -8.88 -19.99 -4.67
N ARG A 54 -9.73 -20.09 -3.63
CA ARG A 54 -9.80 -21.28 -2.74
C ARG A 54 -10.16 -22.57 -3.48
N ARG A 55 -10.91 -22.49 -4.58
CA ARG A 55 -11.25 -23.66 -5.41
C ARG A 55 -10.13 -24.05 -6.39
N ALA A 56 -9.36 -23.07 -6.85
CA ALA A 56 -8.37 -23.27 -7.91
C ALA A 56 -6.95 -23.48 -7.38
N ALA A 57 -6.58 -22.84 -6.26
CA ALA A 57 -5.23 -22.89 -5.72
C ALA A 57 -4.93 -24.26 -5.09
N PRO A 58 -3.70 -24.78 -5.26
CA PRO A 58 -3.28 -26.04 -4.65
C PRO A 58 -2.87 -25.90 -3.17
N TYR A 59 -3.17 -24.76 -2.55
CA TYR A 59 -2.81 -24.41 -1.18
C TYR A 59 -3.97 -23.67 -0.52
N PRO A 60 -4.03 -23.63 0.83
CA PRO A 60 -5.15 -23.00 1.51
C PRO A 60 -5.00 -21.47 1.50
N VAL A 61 -5.82 -20.81 0.67
CA VAL A 61 -5.75 -19.36 0.43
C VAL A 61 -6.14 -18.58 1.69
N ALA A 62 -5.22 -17.74 2.15
CA ALA A 62 -5.34 -16.88 3.32
C ALA A 62 -6.08 -15.59 2.98
N ALA A 63 -7.09 -15.28 3.79
CA ALA A 63 -7.74 -13.98 3.80
C ALA A 63 -8.06 -13.57 5.25
N PRO A 64 -8.07 -12.26 5.55
CA PRO A 64 -8.33 -11.82 6.91
C PRO A 64 -9.81 -11.92 7.27
N GLU A 65 -10.10 -12.40 8.47
CA GLU A 65 -11.43 -12.43 9.08
C GLU A 65 -11.42 -11.62 10.38
N GLY A 66 -12.47 -10.83 10.62
CA GLY A 66 -12.63 -10.09 11.88
C GLY A 66 -11.81 -8.80 12.01
N LEU A 67 -11.19 -8.31 10.92
CA LEU A 67 -10.52 -7.00 10.94
C LEU A 67 -11.52 -5.85 11.17
N PRO A 68 -11.13 -4.80 11.94
CA PRO A 68 -11.93 -3.59 12.10
C PRO A 68 -12.26 -2.89 10.77
N ALA A 69 -13.37 -2.15 10.74
CA ALA A 69 -13.83 -1.42 9.55
C ALA A 69 -12.86 -0.31 9.07
N SER A 70 -11.85 0.05 9.86
CA SER A 70 -10.76 0.94 9.47
C SER A 70 -9.82 0.32 8.44
N TRP A 71 -9.77 -1.02 8.36
CA TRP A 71 -9.09 -1.73 7.30
C TRP A 71 -9.98 -1.76 6.05
N LYS A 72 -9.43 -1.31 4.92
CA LYS A 72 -10.15 -1.23 3.65
C LYS A 72 -9.42 -2.03 2.59
N ALA A 73 -10.04 -3.10 2.08
CA ALA A 73 -9.48 -3.83 0.94
C ALA A 73 -9.45 -2.92 -0.29
N THR A 74 -8.29 -2.79 -0.92
CA THR A 74 -8.02 -1.89 -2.05
C THR A 74 -7.90 -2.63 -3.37
N SER A 75 -7.42 -3.87 -3.32
CA SER A 75 -7.09 -4.67 -4.49
C SER A 75 -7.22 -6.14 -4.17
N VAL A 76 -7.72 -6.91 -5.13
CA VAL A 76 -7.76 -8.37 -5.08
C VAL A 76 -7.40 -8.92 -6.44
N ARG A 77 -6.58 -9.97 -6.48
CA ARG A 77 -6.24 -10.67 -7.71
C ARG A 77 -5.86 -12.11 -7.40
N PHE A 78 -6.31 -13.02 -8.26
CA PHE A 78 -5.81 -14.38 -8.32
C PHE A 78 -5.33 -14.68 -9.74
N ASP A 79 -4.14 -15.26 -9.87
CA ASP A 79 -3.55 -15.67 -11.13
C ASP A 79 -3.11 -17.14 -11.06
N GLY A 80 -3.97 -18.03 -11.55
CA GLY A 80 -3.71 -19.47 -11.61
C GLY A 80 -2.56 -19.86 -12.54
N ALA A 81 -2.30 -19.06 -13.58
CA ALA A 81 -1.27 -19.37 -14.58
C ALA A 81 0.13 -18.93 -14.11
N ALA A 82 0.20 -17.84 -13.35
CA ALA A 82 1.42 -17.33 -12.75
C ALA A 82 1.64 -17.89 -11.35
N PHE A 83 1.97 -19.19 -11.26
CA PHE A 83 2.29 -19.87 -9.99
C PHE A 83 1.18 -19.83 -8.94
N ASN A 84 -0.08 -19.83 -9.38
CA ASN A 84 -1.25 -19.72 -8.51
C ASN A 84 -1.15 -18.52 -7.57
N ALA A 85 -0.72 -17.35 -8.05
CA ALA A 85 -0.49 -16.18 -7.22
C ALA A 85 -1.81 -15.61 -6.69
N TRP A 86 -1.90 -15.43 -5.37
CA TRP A 86 -2.98 -14.75 -4.69
C TRP A 86 -2.48 -13.43 -4.12
N HIS A 87 -3.18 -12.35 -4.43
CA HIS A 87 -2.89 -11.00 -3.99
C HIS A 87 -4.15 -10.40 -3.35
N LEU A 88 -3.99 -9.85 -2.15
CA LEU A 88 -5.01 -9.07 -1.49
C LEU A 88 -4.39 -7.86 -0.78
N GLY A 89 -4.66 -6.67 -1.29
CA GLY A 89 -4.16 -5.41 -0.75
C GLY A 89 -5.18 -4.70 0.13
N PHE A 90 -4.69 -4.03 1.16
CA PHE A 90 -5.45 -3.26 2.13
C PHE A 90 -4.80 -1.90 2.40
N SER A 91 -5.65 -0.91 2.63
CA SER A 91 -5.30 0.29 3.35
C SER A 91 -5.55 0.06 4.84
N ALA A 92 -4.49 0.18 5.63
CA ALA A 92 -4.47 0.09 7.08
C ALA A 92 -4.92 1.42 7.73
N PRO A 93 -5.28 1.40 9.03
CA PRO A 93 -5.50 2.63 9.78
C PRO A 93 -4.31 3.58 9.66
N GLY A 94 -4.57 4.86 9.38
CA GLY A 94 -3.52 5.85 9.10
C GLY A 94 -3.02 5.86 7.66
N GLY A 95 -3.68 5.15 6.73
CA GLY A 95 -3.46 5.25 5.29
C GLY A 95 -2.27 4.45 4.75
N GLN A 96 -1.61 3.67 5.61
CA GLN A 96 -0.52 2.80 5.18
C GLN A 96 -1.03 1.61 4.37
N TYR A 97 -0.16 1.04 3.55
CA TYR A 97 -0.50 -0.10 2.71
C TYR A 97 -0.01 -1.39 3.34
N VAL A 98 -0.86 -2.43 3.30
CA VAL A 98 -0.53 -3.80 3.70
C VAL A 98 -1.13 -4.75 2.68
N GLN A 99 -0.37 -5.73 2.23
CA GLN A 99 -0.81 -6.74 1.28
C GLN A 99 -0.51 -8.14 1.78
N ILE A 100 -1.33 -9.09 1.33
CA ILE A 100 -1.17 -10.51 1.53
C ILE A 100 -0.90 -11.11 0.16
N GLU A 101 0.25 -11.76 0.05
CA GLU A 101 0.72 -12.41 -1.15
C GLU A 101 0.91 -13.90 -0.85
N GLN A 102 0.35 -14.78 -1.68
CA GLN A 102 0.63 -16.21 -1.62
C GLN A 102 0.94 -16.76 -3.00
N SER A 103 1.91 -17.67 -3.09
CA SER A 103 2.28 -18.28 -4.36
C SER A 103 2.98 -19.62 -4.18
N THR A 104 2.91 -20.46 -5.22
CA THR A 104 3.71 -21.68 -5.36
C THR A 104 5.06 -21.43 -6.06
N GLN A 105 5.38 -20.18 -6.37
CA GLN A 105 6.67 -19.80 -6.95
C GLN A 105 7.83 -20.15 -5.99
N LYS A 106 9.05 -20.25 -6.52
CA LYS A 106 10.27 -20.38 -5.72
C LYS A 106 10.29 -19.30 -4.61
N PRO A 107 10.42 -19.68 -3.32
CA PRO A 107 10.25 -18.75 -2.21
C PRO A 107 11.14 -17.51 -2.28
N ALA A 108 12.43 -17.67 -2.60
CA ALA A 108 13.38 -16.56 -2.65
C ALA A 108 12.94 -15.45 -3.63
N ASP A 109 12.58 -15.84 -4.86
CA ASP A 109 12.20 -14.90 -5.93
C ASP A 109 10.84 -14.24 -5.60
N PHE A 110 9.93 -15.02 -5.02
CA PHE A 110 8.61 -14.53 -4.62
C PHE A 110 8.69 -13.52 -3.47
N ILE A 111 9.48 -13.83 -2.44
CA ILE A 111 9.66 -12.93 -1.29
C ILE A 111 10.34 -11.64 -1.72
N ASP A 112 11.36 -11.71 -2.58
CA ASP A 112 12.03 -10.53 -3.13
C ASP A 112 11.03 -9.62 -3.85
N THR A 113 10.16 -10.20 -4.69
CA THR A 113 9.12 -9.44 -5.40
C THR A 113 8.07 -8.86 -4.45
N ALA A 114 7.53 -9.68 -3.54
CA ALA A 114 6.45 -9.30 -2.63
C ALA A 114 6.88 -8.23 -1.60
N SER A 115 8.13 -8.29 -1.15
CA SER A 115 8.74 -7.28 -0.25
C SER A 115 9.42 -6.12 -1.00
N GLN A 116 9.51 -6.21 -2.33
CA GLN A 116 10.25 -5.29 -3.20
C GLN A 116 11.69 -5.08 -2.71
N GLY A 117 12.46 -6.17 -2.65
CA GLY A 117 13.89 -6.18 -2.32
C GLY A 117 14.21 -6.38 -0.83
N GLY A 118 13.27 -6.88 -0.03
CA GLY A 118 13.48 -7.14 1.40
C GLY A 118 14.37 -8.35 1.65
N ALA A 119 15.24 -8.24 2.66
CA ALA A 119 16.11 -9.32 3.10
C ALA A 119 15.67 -9.91 4.46
N ALA A 120 15.86 -11.21 4.63
CA ALA A 120 15.52 -11.90 5.87
C ALA A 120 16.33 -11.34 7.04
N THR A 121 15.64 -11.03 8.13
CA THR A 121 16.28 -10.67 9.39
C THR A 121 16.46 -11.89 10.28
N LYS A 122 17.19 -11.75 11.39
CA LYS A 122 17.27 -12.78 12.44
C LYS A 122 16.04 -12.82 13.35
N THR A 123 15.05 -11.95 13.11
CA THR A 123 13.87 -11.83 13.97
C THR A 123 12.74 -12.69 13.42
N THR A 124 12.25 -13.58 14.25
CA THR A 124 11.03 -14.35 14.00
C THR A 124 9.99 -14.04 15.06
N GLN A 125 8.72 -14.29 14.73
CA GLN A 125 7.61 -14.15 15.66
C GLN A 125 6.57 -15.25 15.40
N THR A 126 6.00 -15.78 16.48
CA THR A 126 4.93 -16.77 16.37
C THR A 126 3.58 -16.06 16.34
N ILE A 127 2.78 -16.36 15.32
CA ILE A 127 1.44 -15.80 15.11
C ILE A 127 0.51 -16.98 14.79
N ASP A 128 -0.57 -17.14 15.57
CA ASP A 128 -1.52 -18.24 15.42
C ASP A 128 -0.85 -19.63 15.28
N GLY A 129 0.21 -19.86 16.07
CA GLY A 129 0.98 -21.12 16.06
C GLY A 129 1.96 -21.31 14.90
N HIS A 130 2.04 -20.34 13.97
CA HIS A 130 2.95 -20.36 12.83
C HIS A 130 4.13 -19.42 13.06
N THR A 131 5.32 -19.81 12.60
CA THR A 131 6.54 -19.00 12.74
C THR A 131 6.73 -18.12 11.53
N TRP A 132 6.64 -16.80 11.74
CA TRP A 132 6.84 -15.79 10.72
C TRP A 132 8.24 -15.18 10.85
N THR A 133 8.93 -15.03 9.73
CA THR A 133 10.24 -14.38 9.67
C THR A 133 10.08 -12.94 9.20
N ARG A 134 10.72 -11.99 9.86
CA ARG A 134 10.71 -10.59 9.45
C ARG A 134 11.72 -10.34 8.33
N TYR A 135 11.29 -9.59 7.32
CA TYR A 135 12.10 -9.10 6.22
C TYR A 135 12.05 -7.58 6.20
N THR A 136 13.20 -6.95 5.93
CA THR A 136 13.37 -5.48 5.95
C THR A 136 14.35 -5.04 4.87
N GLY A 137 14.46 -3.73 4.65
CA GLY A 137 15.49 -3.13 3.78
C GLY A 137 15.10 -3.02 2.31
N GLY A 138 13.96 -3.57 1.93
CA GLY A 138 13.29 -3.31 0.66
C GLY A 138 12.37 -2.09 0.75
N ARG A 139 11.53 -1.88 -0.28
CA ARG A 139 10.48 -0.86 -0.22
C ARG A 139 9.42 -1.19 0.83
N TYR A 140 9.14 -2.48 1.03
CA TYR A 140 8.18 -2.97 2.00
C TYR A 140 8.87 -3.79 3.09
N ASP A 141 8.48 -3.53 4.33
CA ASP A 141 8.71 -4.49 5.40
C ASP A 141 7.76 -5.67 5.19
N ALA A 142 8.20 -6.86 5.57
CA ALA A 142 7.39 -8.06 5.39
C ALA A 142 7.51 -9.07 6.54
N LEU A 143 6.42 -9.80 6.74
CA LEU A 143 6.36 -11.03 7.52
C LEU A 143 6.16 -12.18 6.54
N VAL A 144 7.08 -13.14 6.56
CA VAL A 144 7.06 -14.29 5.67
C VAL A 144 6.79 -15.55 6.45
N LEU A 145 5.80 -16.31 5.99
CA LEU A 145 5.50 -17.67 6.44
C LEU A 145 5.74 -18.62 5.28
N ALA A 146 6.67 -19.56 5.48
CA ALA A 146 6.89 -20.65 4.55
C ALA A 146 6.04 -21.85 4.98
N ASP A 147 5.05 -22.23 4.17
CA ASP A 147 4.17 -23.36 4.42
C ASP A 147 4.42 -24.50 3.42
N LYS A 148 3.81 -25.65 3.68
CA LYS A 148 3.84 -26.79 2.77
C LYS A 148 3.03 -26.46 1.51
N GLY A 149 3.73 -26.14 0.43
CA GLY A 149 3.15 -25.96 -0.91
C GLY A 149 2.94 -24.50 -1.33
N SER A 150 3.13 -23.54 -0.43
CA SER A 150 3.07 -22.10 -0.78
C SER A 150 3.92 -21.26 0.18
N THR A 151 4.36 -20.10 -0.29
CA THR A 151 4.91 -19.05 0.58
C THR A 151 3.86 -17.99 0.78
N THR A 152 3.60 -17.60 2.03
CA THR A 152 2.72 -16.49 2.39
C THR A 152 3.55 -15.30 2.84
N VAL A 153 3.31 -14.13 2.27
CA VAL A 153 4.01 -12.89 2.61
C VAL A 153 2.99 -11.82 2.95
N VAL A 154 3.08 -11.28 4.15
CA VAL A 154 2.36 -10.07 4.55
C VAL A 154 3.35 -8.91 4.48
N ALA A 155 3.22 -8.05 3.48
CA ALA A 155 4.18 -6.98 3.20
C ALA A 155 3.48 -5.62 3.14
N GLY A 156 4.23 -4.53 3.31
CA GLY A 156 3.71 -3.20 2.99
C GLY A 156 4.53 -2.06 3.56
N THR A 157 3.95 -0.86 3.52
CA THR A 157 4.50 0.34 4.17
C THR A 157 4.03 0.49 5.61
N GLY A 158 3.05 -0.33 6.04
CA GLY A 158 2.59 -0.38 7.42
C GLY A 158 3.69 -0.84 8.37
N SER A 159 3.59 -0.41 9.62
CA SER A 159 4.53 -0.85 10.66
C SER A 159 4.44 -2.36 10.90
N PHE A 160 5.50 -2.98 11.46
CA PHE A 160 5.45 -4.39 11.84
C PHE A 160 4.26 -4.74 12.76
N ALA A 161 3.78 -3.80 13.58
CA ALA A 161 2.58 -4.02 14.38
C ALA A 161 1.33 -4.20 13.50
N GLN A 162 1.18 -3.36 12.46
CA GLN A 162 0.08 -3.48 11.49
C GLN A 162 0.20 -4.74 10.63
N LEU A 163 1.42 -5.11 10.21
CA LEU A 163 1.65 -6.38 9.51
C LEU A 163 1.30 -7.58 10.40
N THR A 164 1.62 -7.49 11.70
CA THR A 164 1.28 -8.54 12.69
C THR A 164 -0.22 -8.64 12.90
N GLU A 165 -0.93 -7.51 13.04
CA GLU A 165 -2.39 -7.47 13.17
C GLU A 165 -3.07 -8.11 11.95
N MET A 166 -2.59 -7.80 10.74
CA MET A 166 -3.06 -8.44 9.51
C MET A 166 -2.81 -9.95 9.54
N ALA A 167 -1.58 -10.37 9.87
CA ALA A 167 -1.22 -11.79 9.93
C ALA A 167 -2.04 -12.58 10.97
N GLN A 168 -2.38 -11.98 12.11
CA GLN A 168 -3.25 -12.57 13.14
C GLN A 168 -4.69 -12.77 12.65
N ALA A 169 -5.17 -11.89 11.77
CA ALA A 169 -6.51 -11.99 11.21
C ALA A 169 -6.64 -13.07 10.13
N LEU A 170 -5.54 -13.59 9.59
CA LEU A 170 -5.57 -14.53 8.47
C LEU A 170 -6.24 -15.86 8.85
N LYS A 171 -7.16 -16.29 7.98
CA LYS A 171 -7.80 -17.60 8.03
C LYS A 171 -7.70 -18.27 6.66
N THR A 172 -7.40 -19.56 6.70
CA THR A 172 -7.08 -20.41 5.55
C THR A 172 -8.11 -21.53 5.37
N LYS A 173 -9.38 -21.23 5.66
CA LYS A 173 -10.50 -22.19 5.65
C LYS A 173 -11.09 -22.44 4.27
#